data_AF-A0ABD0KUC8-F1
#
_entry.id   AF-A0ABD0KUC8-F1
#
_cell.length_a   1.000
_cell.length_b   1.000
_cell.length_c   1.000
_cell.angle_alpha   90.00
_cell.angle_beta   90.00
_cell.angle_gamma   90.00
#
_symmetry.space_group_name_H-M   'P 1'
#
loop_
_entity.id
_entity.type
_entity.pdbx_description
1 polymer ?
#
loop_
_entity_poly.entity_id
_entity_poly.type
_entity_poly.pdbx_seq_one_letter_code
_entity_poly.pdbx_strand_id
1 'polypeptide(L)'
;MAARSVVGLCYSRVATSAGVVVVPTDADAVSREKWLTVELLNNWGDESKIGLTEIQLLDSAGCALPVPADSVTTNNARYQYREASVLFNGEEKTTNVDHTWTCEKARGENPPPALRIRVDKLQAGVASVRLWNLNDKENPKAAVKSVRIHADGENKTTVEAEINKCGSTEISLTNQEHKDCDCSCYKTVKRVVTSAFTRYGKFVGRHPLPFIILPILLFGGLGAGLAALDTETDMETIYFPKDSRAMDDRQTVRDTFPDWNNIYYNAFSQSDTDGAVTLIFKVKGDDILNPAVLAEIQTFVDQVKNITATYDTVIYTHNDLCARAASQCVVDGEYVLSTAFQNALAAGTVTYPYWVTSGGAVALFTAIGGVTTQSGILRNATVLKISFKLLAGSVTWEKNFLTLAATFDPVYTEVTYETPDSLSEELDKSTSGDIWLFSLTITIMLTYASIVTAGGNPVSTRGMLANGGVLAAGLGILGSMGLLSLCGVKFVNILTVPARLGATFAGAGIGITITSITDFLAFVIGTTSVFRSVTNFSLYA
;
A
#
# COMPACT_ATOMS: atom_id res chain seq x y z
N MET A 1 -10.93 -18.60 33.14
CA MET A 1 -9.55 -18.52 32.61
C MET A 1 -9.58 -17.61 31.39
N ALA A 2 -9.40 -16.30 31.59
CA ALA A 2 -9.25 -15.31 30.53
C ALA A 2 -8.51 -14.14 31.16
N ALA A 3 -7.22 -14.04 30.83
CA ALA A 3 -6.35 -12.97 31.30
C ALA A 3 -6.87 -11.64 30.74
N ARG A 4 -7.33 -10.75 31.63
CA ARG A 4 -7.52 -9.34 31.32
C ARG A 4 -6.14 -8.73 31.04
N SER A 5 -5.76 -8.71 29.77
CA SER A 5 -4.73 -7.81 29.26
C SER A 5 -5.29 -6.38 29.34
N VAL A 6 -5.09 -5.73 30.48
CA VAL A 6 -5.26 -4.28 30.60
C VAL A 6 -4.00 -3.65 30.02
N VAL A 7 -3.97 -3.46 28.70
CA VAL A 7 -3.10 -2.45 28.09
C VAL A 7 -3.68 -1.09 28.48
N GLY A 8 -3.37 -0.65 29.69
CA GLY A 8 -3.66 0.70 30.15
C GLY A 8 -2.75 1.66 29.40
N LEU A 9 -3.36 2.56 28.64
CA LEU A 9 -2.69 3.73 28.06
C LEU A 9 -1.84 4.42 29.12
N CYS A 10 -0.51 4.39 28.95
CA CYS A 10 0.46 5.04 29.83
C CYS A 10 0.36 6.55 29.64
N TYR A 11 -0.35 7.23 30.55
CA TYR A 11 -0.31 8.69 30.66
C TYR A 11 0.67 9.10 31.75
N SER A 12 1.50 10.11 31.47
CA SER A 12 2.26 10.85 32.47
C SER A 12 1.31 11.49 33.48
N ARG A 13 1.47 11.20 34.77
CA ARG A 13 0.81 11.93 35.86
C ARG A 13 1.87 12.63 36.71
N VAL A 14 1.59 13.87 37.09
CA VAL A 14 2.33 14.57 38.15
C VAL A 14 1.87 13.98 39.49
N ALA A 15 2.80 13.41 40.26
CA ALA A 15 2.50 12.97 41.61
C ALA A 15 2.64 14.19 42.55
N THR A 16 1.53 14.67 43.09
CA THR A 16 1.54 15.69 44.15
C THR A 16 1.93 15.03 45.48
N SER A 17 3.18 15.18 45.90
CA SER A 17 3.61 14.89 47.27
C SER A 17 3.73 16.18 48.08
N ALA A 18 3.45 16.11 49.38
CA ALA A 18 3.56 17.23 50.30
C ALA A 18 4.96 17.23 50.93
N GLY A 19 5.82 18.13 50.47
CA GLY A 19 7.12 18.41 51.08
C GLY A 19 7.99 19.28 50.16
N VAL A 20 8.77 20.18 50.74
CA VAL A 20 9.70 21.06 50.02
C VAL A 20 11.10 20.57 50.30
N VAL A 21 11.89 20.25 49.27
CA VAL A 21 13.34 20.04 49.43
C VAL A 21 14.02 21.33 49.02
N VAL A 22 14.60 22.05 49.98
CA VAL A 22 15.40 23.24 49.66
C VAL A 22 16.75 22.78 49.15
N VAL A 23 16.93 22.79 47.83
CA VAL A 23 18.24 22.56 47.21
C VAL A 23 19.06 23.85 47.35
N PRO A 24 20.22 23.84 48.05
CA PRO A 24 20.95 25.06 48.32
C PRO A 24 21.55 25.64 47.03
N THR A 25 21.19 26.87 46.67
CA THR A 25 21.79 27.60 45.54
C THR A 25 23.10 28.28 45.96
N ASP A 26 23.89 28.74 44.99
CA ASP A 26 25.29 29.19 45.15
C ASP A 26 25.56 30.36 46.12
N ALA A 27 24.53 30.91 46.79
CA ALA A 27 24.69 32.07 47.66
C ALA A 27 25.23 31.77 49.08
N ASP A 28 25.11 30.52 49.57
CA ASP A 28 25.58 30.16 50.91
C ASP A 28 26.96 29.49 50.86
N ALA A 29 27.99 30.33 50.95
CA ALA A 29 29.40 29.92 50.93
C ALA A 29 29.87 29.37 52.29
N VAL A 30 29.91 28.04 52.41
CA VAL A 30 30.89 27.29 53.21
C VAL A 30 31.24 26.02 52.41
N SER A 31 32.52 25.71 52.27
CA SER A 31 33.09 24.67 51.38
C SER A 31 32.69 23.22 51.72
N ARG A 32 31.42 22.86 51.55
CA ARG A 32 30.94 21.48 51.62
C ARG A 32 30.31 21.11 50.28
N GLU A 33 30.65 19.92 49.79
CA GLU A 33 30.00 19.35 48.60
C GLU A 33 28.49 19.24 48.83
N LYS A 34 27.68 19.74 47.89
CA LYS A 34 26.22 19.71 47.97
C LYS A 34 25.69 18.54 47.14
N TRP A 35 24.98 17.63 47.77
CA TRP A 35 24.44 16.44 47.13
C TRP A 35 22.92 16.42 47.19
N LEU A 36 22.30 16.00 46.09
CA LEU A 36 20.91 15.55 46.02
C LEU A 36 20.90 14.02 46.03
N THR A 37 20.26 13.42 47.01
CA THR A 37 20.21 11.97 47.19
C THR A 37 18.81 11.46 46.88
N VAL A 38 18.72 10.49 45.97
CA VAL A 38 17.50 9.76 45.60
C VAL A 38 17.62 8.32 46.10
N GLU A 39 16.94 8.00 47.19
CA GLU A 39 16.89 6.65 47.77
C GLU A 39 15.76 5.83 47.15
N LEU A 40 16.05 4.59 46.74
CA LEU A 40 15.07 3.67 46.18
C LEU A 40 14.55 2.74 47.28
N LEU A 41 13.31 2.99 47.74
CA LEU A 41 12.77 2.32 48.93
C LEU A 41 12.15 0.95 48.59
N ASN A 42 11.27 0.91 47.59
CA ASN A 42 10.53 -0.29 47.20
C ASN A 42 10.44 -0.42 45.68
N ASN A 43 10.17 -1.63 45.20
CA ASN A 43 9.88 -1.95 43.79
C ASN A 43 8.48 -2.60 43.66
N TRP A 44 8.08 -2.93 42.43
CA TRP A 44 6.78 -3.54 42.12
C TRP A 44 6.72 -5.08 42.33
N GLY A 45 7.61 -5.63 43.15
CA GLY A 45 7.52 -7.03 43.63
C GLY A 45 8.67 -7.95 43.24
N ASP A 46 9.82 -7.43 42.81
CA ASP A 46 11.04 -8.25 42.62
C ASP A 46 11.83 -8.41 43.95
N GLU A 47 12.35 -9.60 44.22
CA GLU A 47 13.07 -9.94 45.47
C GLU A 47 14.58 -9.70 45.40
N SER A 48 15.11 -9.39 44.22
CA SER A 48 16.54 -9.37 43.92
C SER A 48 17.04 -8.04 43.36
N LYS A 49 16.23 -7.35 42.55
CA LYS A 49 16.67 -6.19 41.76
C LYS A 49 15.76 -4.99 41.92
N ILE A 50 16.35 -3.80 41.78
CA ILE A 50 15.64 -2.53 41.68
C ILE A 50 16.34 -1.63 40.66
N GLY A 51 15.61 -0.86 39.86
CA GLY A 51 16.25 0.00 38.85
C GLY A 51 15.32 0.95 38.11
N LEU A 52 15.95 1.84 37.35
CA LEU A 52 15.34 2.94 36.60
C LEU A 52 15.88 2.98 35.17
N THR A 53 15.19 3.70 34.29
CA THR A 53 15.64 3.95 32.92
C THR A 53 16.34 5.29 32.80
N GLU A 54 15.78 6.36 33.36
CA GLU A 54 16.34 7.72 33.22
C GLU A 54 15.95 8.59 34.42
N ILE A 55 16.79 9.57 34.76
CA ILE A 55 16.54 10.64 35.75
C ILE A 55 16.85 11.99 35.09
N GLN A 56 15.90 12.92 35.15
CA GLN A 56 16.08 14.29 34.68
C GLN A 56 15.94 15.26 35.85
N LEU A 57 16.92 16.13 36.01
CA LEU A 57 16.83 17.31 36.88
C LEU A 57 16.29 18.47 36.06
N LEU A 58 15.27 19.15 36.57
CA LEU A 58 14.61 20.24 35.86
C LEU A 58 14.81 21.55 36.62
N ASP A 59 15.07 22.63 35.91
CA ASP A 59 15.13 23.99 36.48
C ASP A 59 13.74 24.57 36.76
N SER A 60 13.64 25.79 37.27
CA SER A 60 12.34 26.46 37.52
C SER A 60 11.55 26.78 36.25
N ALA A 61 12.13 26.61 35.07
CA ALA A 61 11.48 26.74 33.77
C ALA A 61 11.07 25.37 33.19
N GLY A 62 11.28 24.26 33.88
CA GLY A 62 10.94 22.92 33.39
C GLY A 62 11.87 22.40 32.30
N CYS A 63 13.03 23.03 32.14
CA CYS A 63 14.06 22.65 31.19
C CYS A 63 15.05 21.67 31.86
N ALA A 64 15.47 20.62 31.12
CA ALA A 64 16.39 19.60 31.63
C ALA A 64 17.81 20.16 31.82
N LEU A 65 18.35 19.96 33.01
CA LEU A 65 19.69 20.35 33.40
C LEU A 65 20.69 19.26 32.96
N PRO A 66 21.77 19.62 32.25
CA PRO A 66 22.81 18.67 31.91
C PRO A 66 23.53 18.23 33.19
N VAL A 67 23.53 16.92 33.45
CA VAL A 67 24.19 16.31 34.61
C VAL A 67 25.50 15.66 34.14
N PRO A 68 26.67 16.18 34.53
CA PRO A 68 27.96 15.58 34.17
C PRO A 68 28.08 14.15 34.71
N ALA A 69 28.64 13.22 33.94
CA ALA A 69 28.77 11.82 34.36
C ALA A 69 29.58 11.64 35.66
N ASP A 70 30.57 12.51 35.91
CA ASP A 70 31.41 12.54 37.12
C ASP A 70 30.72 13.20 38.34
N SER A 71 29.49 13.68 38.17
CA SER A 71 28.67 14.27 39.24
C SER A 71 27.76 13.24 39.92
N VAL A 72 27.69 12.01 39.38
CA VAL A 72 26.79 10.95 39.85
C VAL A 72 27.57 9.87 40.57
N THR A 73 27.13 9.52 41.77
CA THR A 73 27.67 8.39 42.53
C THR A 73 26.53 7.59 43.15
N THR A 74 26.83 6.37 43.59
CA THR A 74 25.84 5.48 44.21
C THR A 74 26.24 5.13 45.63
N ASN A 75 25.27 5.05 46.53
CA ASN A 75 25.47 4.59 47.90
C ASN A 75 24.63 3.32 48.14
N ASN A 76 25.21 2.33 48.82
CA ASN A 76 24.63 1.00 49.08
C ASN A 76 23.96 0.30 47.87
N ALA A 77 24.42 0.57 46.64
CA ALA A 77 23.96 -0.09 45.42
C ALA A 77 24.97 -1.17 45.00
N ARG A 78 24.75 -2.42 45.43
CA ARG A 78 25.60 -3.58 45.10
C ARG A 78 25.20 -4.21 43.76
N TYR A 79 26.15 -4.88 43.11
CA TYR A 79 25.95 -5.57 41.82
C TYR A 79 25.21 -4.74 40.78
N GLN A 80 25.73 -3.54 40.51
CA GLN A 80 25.15 -2.64 39.52
C GLN A 80 25.33 -3.19 38.12
N TYR A 81 24.25 -3.18 37.35
CA TYR A 81 24.30 -3.33 35.91
C TYR A 81 24.43 -1.93 35.29
N ARG A 82 25.60 -1.65 34.72
CA ARG A 82 26.06 -0.35 34.21
C ARG A 82 26.32 0.68 35.32
N GLU A 83 27.09 1.71 34.99
CA GLU A 83 27.31 2.85 35.87
C GLU A 83 26.05 3.73 35.92
N ALA A 84 25.81 4.39 37.07
CA ALA A 84 24.65 5.25 37.26
C ALA A 84 24.59 6.47 36.31
N SER A 85 25.69 6.81 35.65
CA SER A 85 25.74 7.83 34.60
C SER A 85 24.84 7.52 33.40
N VAL A 86 24.48 6.25 33.18
CA VAL A 86 23.55 5.84 32.11
C VAL A 86 22.14 6.42 32.29
N LEU A 87 21.75 6.79 33.51
CA LEU A 87 20.45 7.39 33.82
C LEU A 87 20.32 8.85 33.37
N PHE A 88 21.35 9.44 32.77
CA PHE A 88 21.39 10.82 32.31
C PHE A 88 21.77 10.92 30.83
N ASN A 89 21.53 9.85 30.05
CA ASN A 89 21.94 9.77 28.65
C ASN A 89 20.88 10.28 27.67
N GLY A 90 19.68 10.66 28.15
CA GLY A 90 18.57 11.17 27.34
C GLY A 90 17.65 10.10 26.73
N GLU A 91 17.85 8.81 27.03
CA GLU A 91 17.11 7.69 26.43
C GLU A 91 15.87 7.30 27.27
N GLU A 92 14.87 8.19 27.29
CA GLU A 92 13.68 8.11 28.17
C GLU A 92 12.74 6.91 27.91
N LYS A 93 12.61 6.48 26.65
CA LYS A 93 11.57 5.52 26.19
C LYS A 93 12.19 4.32 25.49
N THR A 94 13.06 3.63 26.20
CA THR A 94 13.75 2.45 25.69
C THR A 94 13.25 1.15 26.36
N THR A 95 13.30 0.05 25.61
CA THR A 95 13.17 -1.31 26.16
C THR A 95 14.51 -2.05 26.10
N ASN A 96 15.58 -1.36 25.68
CA ASN A 96 16.92 -1.94 25.63
C ASN A 96 17.57 -1.82 27.00
N VAL A 97 17.96 -2.97 27.56
CA VAL A 97 18.57 -3.09 28.89
C VAL A 97 19.88 -2.31 28.99
N ASP A 98 20.60 -2.09 27.88
CA ASP A 98 21.85 -1.31 27.83
C ASP A 98 21.70 0.17 28.25
N HIS A 99 20.48 0.70 28.15
CA HIS A 99 20.13 2.07 28.54
C HIS A 99 19.39 2.12 29.87
N THR A 100 19.49 1.06 30.69
CA THR A 100 18.85 1.00 32.00
C THR A 100 19.89 0.78 33.08
N TRP A 101 19.61 1.26 34.28
CA TRP A 101 20.43 1.03 35.45
C TRP A 101 19.65 0.20 36.46
N THR A 102 20.25 -0.90 36.92
CA THR A 102 19.68 -1.77 37.96
C THR A 102 20.74 -2.14 38.98
N CYS A 103 20.35 -2.35 40.23
CA CYS A 103 21.21 -2.84 41.29
C CYS A 103 20.50 -3.89 42.15
N GLU A 104 21.25 -4.57 43.01
CA GLU A 104 20.68 -5.49 44.01
C GLU A 104 19.78 -4.71 44.99
N LYS A 105 18.60 -5.27 45.27
CA LYS A 105 17.68 -4.73 46.26
C LYS A 105 18.16 -5.03 47.67
N ALA A 106 18.26 -4.02 48.53
CA ALA A 106 18.60 -4.20 49.94
C ALA A 106 17.56 -5.08 50.67
N ARG A 107 17.96 -6.27 51.14
CA ARG A 107 17.12 -7.17 51.95
C ARG A 107 17.15 -6.78 53.43
N GLY A 108 16.57 -5.62 53.76
CA GLY A 108 16.50 -5.12 55.14
C GLY A 108 17.76 -4.37 55.62
N GLU A 109 18.70 -4.07 54.72
CA GLU A 109 19.83 -3.18 55.03
C GLU A 109 19.39 -1.71 55.04
N ASN A 110 19.80 -0.96 56.07
CA ASN A 110 19.68 0.50 56.13
C ASN A 110 21.09 1.11 56.10
N PRO A 111 21.37 2.10 55.22
CA PRO A 111 20.43 2.78 54.31
C PRO A 111 20.11 1.99 53.02
N PRO A 112 18.97 2.23 52.36
CA PRO A 112 18.60 1.63 51.06
C PRO A 112 19.54 2.07 49.93
N PRO A 113 19.52 1.40 48.75
CA PRO A 113 20.28 1.83 47.58
C PRO A 113 19.90 3.25 47.18
N ALA A 114 20.89 4.10 47.00
CA ALA A 114 20.69 5.52 46.74
C ALA A 114 21.59 6.05 45.62
N LEU A 115 21.04 6.96 44.81
CA LEU A 115 21.76 7.71 43.79
C LEU A 115 22.06 9.11 44.34
N ARG A 116 23.33 9.52 44.35
CA ARG A 116 23.77 10.82 44.82
C ARG A 116 24.27 11.64 43.63
N ILE A 117 23.70 12.82 43.45
CA ILE A 117 24.00 13.74 42.36
C ILE A 117 24.59 15.01 42.95
N ARG A 118 25.76 15.42 42.49
CA ARG A 118 26.44 16.66 42.89
C ARG A 118 25.74 17.86 42.26
N VAL A 119 25.01 18.61 43.07
CA VAL A 119 24.27 19.79 42.60
C VAL A 119 25.14 21.05 42.56
N ASP A 120 26.29 21.06 43.24
CA ASP A 120 27.31 22.12 43.19
C ASP A 120 27.98 22.25 41.81
N LYS A 121 27.85 21.23 40.95
CA LYS A 121 28.35 21.23 39.57
C LYS A 121 27.30 21.67 38.54
N LEU A 122 26.07 21.97 38.96
CA LEU A 122 24.97 22.34 38.06
C LEU A 122 24.93 23.86 37.86
N GLN A 123 24.70 24.30 36.62
CA GLN A 123 24.69 25.72 36.26
C GLN A 123 23.43 26.49 36.72
N ALA A 124 22.41 25.77 37.20
CA ALA A 124 21.15 26.35 37.67
C ALA A 124 20.54 25.49 38.79
N GLY A 125 19.67 26.11 39.59
CA GLY A 125 18.97 25.45 40.69
C GLY A 125 17.97 24.40 40.21
N VAL A 126 17.90 23.28 40.92
CA VAL A 126 16.96 22.18 40.63
C VAL A 126 15.60 22.48 41.25
N ALA A 127 14.56 22.57 40.42
CA ALA A 127 13.18 22.83 40.85
C ALA A 127 12.31 21.57 40.92
N SER A 128 12.55 20.57 40.05
CA SER A 128 11.89 19.25 40.10
C SER A 128 12.80 18.13 39.61
N VAL A 129 12.44 16.89 39.95
CA VAL A 129 13.11 15.67 39.49
C VAL A 129 12.09 14.81 38.76
N ARG A 130 12.40 14.43 37.52
CA ARG A 130 11.58 13.54 36.71
C ARG A 130 12.27 12.18 36.60
N LEU A 131 11.56 11.13 37.01
CA LEU A 131 12.05 9.75 37.06
C LEU A 131 11.31 8.92 36.02
N TRP A 132 12.05 8.27 35.13
CA TRP A 132 11.52 7.30 34.16
C TRP A 132 11.74 5.89 34.67
N ASN A 133 10.64 5.17 34.87
CA ASN A 133 10.68 3.85 35.49
C ASN A 133 11.11 2.76 34.50
N LEU A 134 11.65 1.67 35.03
CA LEU A 134 12.18 0.55 34.25
C LEU A 134 11.11 -0.04 33.33
N ASN A 135 11.35 0.03 32.03
CA ASN A 135 10.47 -0.53 30.99
C ASN A 135 11.02 -1.85 30.41
N ASP A 136 11.46 -2.73 31.30
CA ASP A 136 11.98 -4.05 30.95
C ASP A 136 10.83 -5.04 30.71
N LYS A 137 10.83 -5.70 29.55
CA LYS A 137 9.85 -6.71 29.17
C LYS A 137 10.06 -8.02 29.94
N GLU A 138 11.29 -8.33 30.34
CA GLU A 138 11.65 -9.57 31.02
C GLU A 138 11.39 -9.47 32.52
N ASN A 139 11.73 -8.34 33.15
CA ASN A 139 11.49 -8.13 34.58
C ASN A 139 10.83 -6.77 34.93
N PRO A 140 9.53 -6.60 34.61
CA PRO A 140 8.79 -5.37 34.93
C PRO A 140 8.53 -5.17 36.44
N LYS A 141 8.87 -6.15 37.29
CA LYS A 141 8.68 -6.07 38.75
C LYS A 141 9.86 -5.40 39.46
N ALA A 142 11.03 -5.31 38.79
CA ALA A 142 12.21 -4.61 39.29
C ALA A 142 12.08 -3.07 39.22
N ALA A 143 11.07 -2.55 38.52
CA ALA A 143 10.72 -1.14 38.48
C ALA A 143 10.49 -0.55 39.89
N VAL A 144 10.95 0.68 40.11
CA VAL A 144 10.82 1.38 41.41
C VAL A 144 9.35 1.73 41.69
N LYS A 145 8.91 1.53 42.92
CA LYS A 145 7.56 1.89 43.41
C LYS A 145 7.57 3.15 44.26
N SER A 146 8.56 3.33 45.12
CA SER A 146 8.61 4.48 46.03
C SER A 146 10.05 4.96 46.22
N VAL A 147 10.23 6.28 46.21
CA VAL A 147 11.53 6.94 46.39
C VAL A 147 11.48 7.97 47.50
N ARG A 148 12.65 8.23 48.07
CA ARG A 148 12.87 9.31 49.01
C ARG A 148 13.97 10.23 48.48
N ILE A 149 13.66 11.52 48.35
CA ILE A 149 14.59 12.54 47.85
C ILE A 149 14.92 13.51 48.99
N HIS A 150 16.19 13.77 49.20
CA HIS A 150 16.68 14.77 50.17
C HIS A 150 17.96 15.42 49.67
N ALA A 151 18.20 16.68 50.09
CA ALA A 151 19.44 17.41 49.82
C ALA A 151 20.28 17.54 51.10
N ASP A 152 21.61 17.57 50.96
CA ASP A 152 22.53 17.76 52.10
C ASP A 152 22.50 19.22 52.60
N GLY A 153 22.10 19.42 53.86
CA GLY A 153 22.01 20.72 54.56
C GLY A 153 21.66 20.58 56.06
N GLU A 154 21.78 21.65 56.86
CA GLU A 154 21.54 21.61 58.33
C GLU A 154 20.10 21.27 58.73
N ASN A 155 19.13 21.45 57.83
CA ASN A 155 17.75 20.98 57.96
C ASN A 155 17.44 19.95 56.86
N LYS A 156 17.49 18.64 57.18
CA LYS A 156 17.14 17.55 56.24
C LYS A 156 15.64 17.54 55.95
N THR A 157 15.20 18.36 55.00
CA THR A 157 13.86 18.24 54.41
C THR A 157 13.85 17.10 53.41
N THR A 158 12.90 16.18 53.58
CA THR A 158 12.81 14.94 52.82
C THR A 158 11.46 14.87 52.12
N VAL A 159 11.44 14.46 50.86
CA VAL A 159 10.22 14.19 50.09
C VAL A 159 10.16 12.71 49.75
N GLU A 160 9.08 12.04 50.15
CA GLU A 160 8.75 10.70 49.70
C GLU A 160 7.65 10.76 48.63
N ALA A 161 7.81 9.97 47.57
CA ALA A 161 6.85 9.91 46.47
C ALA A 161 6.70 8.48 45.95
N GLU A 162 5.47 8.11 45.56
CA GLU A 162 5.21 6.91 44.79
C GLU A 162 5.41 7.17 43.29
N ILE A 163 6.02 6.21 42.60
CA ILE A 163 6.34 6.28 41.17
C ILE A 163 5.39 5.37 40.41
N ASN A 164 4.89 5.86 39.27
CA ASN A 164 4.09 5.06 38.35
C ASN A 164 4.88 3.82 37.86
N LYS A 165 4.21 2.68 37.78
CA LYS A 165 4.83 1.43 37.31
C LYS A 165 5.43 1.52 35.91
N CYS A 166 4.81 2.30 35.02
CA CYS A 166 5.27 2.55 33.66
C CYS A 166 5.26 4.06 33.37
N GLY A 167 6.21 4.52 32.56
CA GLY A 167 6.34 5.94 32.18
C GLY A 167 7.12 6.77 33.18
N SER A 168 6.92 8.10 33.12
CA SER A 168 7.60 9.05 34.00
C SER A 168 6.74 9.50 35.18
N THR A 169 7.42 9.86 36.26
CA THR A 169 6.85 10.56 37.41
C THR A 169 7.70 11.79 37.69
N GLU A 170 7.08 12.96 37.70
CA GLU A 170 7.75 14.21 38.07
C GLU A 170 7.41 14.58 39.51
N ILE A 171 8.44 14.91 40.29
CA ILE A 171 8.38 15.28 41.70
C ILE A 171 8.89 16.71 41.83
N SER A 172 8.01 17.63 42.23
CA SER A 172 8.40 19.03 42.46
C SER A 172 9.16 19.15 43.77
N LEU A 173 10.33 19.80 43.74
CA LEU A 173 11.14 20.11 44.92
C LEU A 173 10.83 21.51 45.46
N THR A 174 10.17 22.35 44.66
CA THR A 174 9.80 23.74 44.98
C THR A 174 8.28 23.97 44.88
N ASN A 175 7.77 25.00 45.55
CA ASN A 175 6.35 25.39 45.55
C ASN A 175 5.93 26.25 44.33
N GLN A 176 6.76 26.38 43.29
CA GLN A 176 6.44 27.20 42.11
C GLN A 176 5.83 26.34 40.99
N GLU A 177 4.75 26.81 40.38
CA GLU A 177 4.14 26.16 39.20
C GLU A 177 5.06 26.28 37.98
N HIS A 178 5.38 25.14 37.37
CA HIS A 178 6.22 25.02 36.16
C HIS A 178 5.61 25.69 34.93
N LYS A 179 6.42 26.40 34.14
CA LYS A 179 6.05 26.91 32.81
C LYS A 179 6.68 26.03 31.74
N ASP A 180 5.90 25.23 31.01
CA ASP A 180 6.39 24.34 29.94
C ASP A 180 7.41 25.00 28.97
N CYS A 181 8.65 24.49 28.95
CA CYS A 181 9.67 24.74 27.93
C CYS A 181 9.25 24.06 26.60
N ASP A 182 8.30 24.64 25.87
CA ASP A 182 7.95 24.21 24.51
C ASP A 182 8.25 25.36 23.53
N CYS A 183 8.85 25.04 22.38
CA CYS A 183 9.55 25.99 21.51
C CYS A 183 8.65 27.17 21.09
N SER A 184 9.13 28.42 21.24
CA SER A 184 8.32 29.66 21.06
C SER A 184 7.63 29.76 19.69
N CYS A 185 8.28 29.25 18.64
CA CYS A 185 7.73 29.20 17.28
C CYS A 185 6.53 28.23 17.19
N TYR A 186 6.65 27.02 17.75
CA TYR A 186 5.56 26.03 17.78
C TYR A 186 4.34 26.57 18.53
N LYS A 187 4.53 27.19 19.69
CA LYS A 187 3.41 27.81 20.45
C LYS A 187 2.71 28.91 19.64
N THR A 188 3.47 29.71 18.90
CA THR A 188 2.92 30.81 18.09
C THR A 188 2.11 30.29 16.91
N VAL A 189 2.68 29.36 16.13
CA VAL A 189 1.99 28.72 14.99
C VAL A 189 0.75 27.97 15.45
N LYS A 190 0.87 27.14 16.51
CA LYS A 190 -0.26 26.43 17.11
C LYS A 190 -1.37 27.39 17.52
N ARG A 191 -1.04 28.51 18.17
CA ARG A 191 -2.04 29.49 18.63
C ARG A 191 -2.77 30.16 17.46
N VAL A 192 -2.05 30.52 16.39
CA VAL A 192 -2.66 31.11 15.18
C VAL A 192 -3.60 30.11 14.51
N VAL A 193 -3.12 28.88 14.28
CA VAL A 193 -3.90 27.81 13.64
C VAL A 193 -5.13 27.44 14.48
N THR A 194 -4.96 27.24 15.79
CA THR A 194 -6.08 26.96 16.71
C THR A 194 -7.08 28.11 16.74
N SER A 195 -6.64 29.37 16.71
CA SER A 195 -7.54 30.53 16.67
C SER A 195 -8.37 30.57 15.38
N ALA A 196 -7.75 30.29 14.23
CA ALA A 196 -8.43 30.21 12.94
C ALA A 196 -9.49 29.10 12.92
N PHE A 197 -9.14 27.87 13.32
CA PHE A 197 -10.09 26.76 13.40
C PHE A 197 -11.19 27.01 14.43
N THR A 198 -10.90 27.70 15.53
CA THR A 198 -11.92 28.06 16.53
C THR A 198 -12.94 29.04 15.95
N ARG A 199 -12.50 30.03 15.16
CA ARG A 199 -13.41 30.97 14.49
C ARG A 199 -14.25 30.27 13.43
N TYR A 200 -13.62 29.43 12.61
CA TYR A 200 -14.29 28.64 11.58
C TYR A 200 -15.32 27.67 12.20
N GLY A 201 -14.96 26.91 13.23
CA GLY A 201 -15.86 25.99 13.92
C GLY A 201 -17.07 26.70 14.57
N LYS A 202 -16.86 27.90 15.14
CA LYS A 202 -17.96 28.74 15.64
C LYS A 202 -18.89 29.23 14.52
N PHE A 203 -18.35 29.49 13.33
CA PHE A 203 -19.15 29.89 12.18
C PHE A 203 -19.99 28.74 11.63
N VAL A 204 -19.39 27.56 11.44
CA VAL A 204 -20.08 26.33 11.00
C VAL A 204 -21.15 25.92 12.02
N GLY A 205 -20.84 25.96 13.32
CA GLY A 205 -21.78 25.63 14.39
C GLY A 205 -22.97 26.59 14.51
N ARG A 206 -22.84 27.85 14.05
CA ARG A 206 -23.96 28.82 13.97
C ARG A 206 -24.82 28.63 12.74
N HIS A 207 -24.29 28.06 11.68
CA HIS A 207 -24.98 27.88 10.40
C HIS A 207 -24.83 26.44 9.86
N PRO A 208 -25.36 25.40 10.54
CA PRO A 208 -25.11 24.02 10.13
C PRO A 208 -25.76 23.64 8.79
N LEU A 209 -26.95 24.16 8.48
CA LEU A 209 -27.73 23.73 7.30
C LEU A 209 -27.04 24.01 5.95
N PRO A 210 -26.53 25.24 5.67
CA PRO A 210 -25.79 25.50 4.43
C PRO A 210 -24.58 24.59 4.24
N PHE A 211 -23.86 24.27 5.31
CA PHE A 211 -22.65 23.44 5.26
C PHE A 211 -22.94 21.94 5.08
N ILE A 212 -24.20 21.51 5.21
CA ILE A 212 -24.63 20.14 4.90
C ILE A 212 -25.23 20.09 3.49
N ILE A 213 -26.15 21.01 3.19
CA ILE A 213 -26.92 20.97 1.94
C ILE A 213 -26.04 21.34 0.73
N LEU A 214 -25.19 22.35 0.85
CA LEU A 214 -24.40 22.85 -0.29
C LEU A 214 -23.38 21.82 -0.79
N PRO A 215 -22.61 21.11 0.06
CA PRO A 215 -21.73 20.04 -0.41
C PRO A 215 -22.50 18.87 -1.04
N ILE A 216 -23.64 18.47 -0.47
CA ILE A 216 -24.46 17.38 -1.04
C ILE A 216 -24.95 17.76 -2.44
N LEU A 217 -25.45 18.99 -2.63
CA LEU A 217 -25.90 19.47 -3.93
C LEU A 217 -24.75 19.65 -4.92
N LEU A 218 -23.61 20.19 -4.46
CA LEU A 218 -22.44 20.41 -5.31
C LEU A 218 -21.85 19.08 -5.80
N PHE A 219 -21.49 18.19 -4.87
CA PHE A 219 -20.86 16.92 -5.21
C PHE A 219 -21.85 15.93 -5.86
N GLY A 220 -23.11 15.95 -5.43
CA GLY A 220 -24.18 15.20 -6.11
C GLY A 220 -24.42 15.71 -7.53
N GLY A 221 -24.39 17.03 -7.74
CA GLY A 221 -24.49 17.65 -9.06
C GLY A 221 -23.29 17.35 -9.97
N LEU A 222 -22.07 17.42 -9.43
CA LEU A 222 -20.85 17.00 -10.14
C LEU A 222 -20.90 15.51 -10.52
N GLY A 223 -21.53 14.68 -9.68
CA GLY A 223 -21.78 13.27 -9.96
C GLY A 223 -22.59 13.02 -11.24
N ALA A 224 -23.42 13.97 -11.71
CA ALA A 224 -24.08 13.84 -13.02
C ALA A 224 -23.07 13.75 -14.19
N GLY A 225 -21.84 14.23 -13.98
CA GLY A 225 -20.72 14.07 -14.90
C GLY A 225 -20.33 12.63 -15.20
N LEU A 226 -20.68 11.67 -14.33
CA LEU A 226 -20.49 10.24 -14.58
C LEU A 226 -21.27 9.73 -15.80
N ALA A 227 -22.30 10.46 -16.27
CA ALA A 227 -22.99 10.11 -17.51
C ALA A 227 -22.10 10.29 -18.75
N ALA A 228 -21.03 11.09 -18.65
CA ALA A 228 -20.04 11.30 -19.68
C ALA A 228 -18.76 10.46 -19.45
N LEU A 229 -18.85 9.39 -18.66
CA LEU A 229 -17.71 8.55 -18.34
C LEU A 229 -17.29 7.73 -19.57
N ASP A 230 -16.14 8.09 -20.12
CA ASP A 230 -15.47 7.34 -21.17
C ASP A 230 -14.38 6.44 -20.57
N THR A 231 -14.31 5.19 -21.01
CA THR A 231 -13.42 4.17 -20.46
C THR A 231 -12.37 3.78 -21.49
N GLU A 232 -11.10 3.74 -21.08
CA GLU A 232 -9.99 3.20 -21.87
C GLU A 232 -9.67 1.79 -21.38
N THR A 233 -9.82 0.80 -22.26
CA THR A 233 -9.58 -0.63 -21.98
C THR A 233 -8.38 -1.19 -22.76
N ASP A 234 -7.87 -0.47 -23.75
CA ASP A 234 -6.71 -0.90 -24.53
C ASP A 234 -5.43 -0.93 -23.68
N MET A 235 -4.90 -2.13 -23.46
CA MET A 235 -3.70 -2.35 -22.66
C MET A 235 -2.47 -1.65 -23.26
N GLU A 236 -2.34 -1.59 -24.59
CA GLU A 236 -1.20 -0.90 -25.20
C GLU A 236 -1.23 0.59 -24.85
N THR A 237 -2.38 1.25 -25.00
CA THR A 237 -2.53 2.66 -24.63
C THR A 237 -2.36 2.92 -23.12
N ILE A 238 -2.70 1.95 -22.27
CA ILE A 238 -2.66 2.08 -20.80
C ILE A 238 -1.24 1.85 -20.23
N TYR A 239 -0.49 0.89 -20.78
CA TYR A 239 0.80 0.44 -20.25
C TYR A 239 2.01 1.04 -20.97
N PHE A 240 1.84 1.61 -22.17
CA PHE A 240 2.95 2.26 -22.85
C PHE A 240 3.15 3.71 -22.35
N PRO A 241 4.42 4.14 -22.19
CA PRO A 241 4.72 5.52 -21.81
C PRO A 241 4.21 6.53 -22.84
N LYS A 242 3.47 7.55 -22.38
CA LYS A 242 3.03 8.68 -23.22
C LYS A 242 4.24 9.46 -23.75
N ASP A 243 4.12 10.01 -24.95
CA ASP A 243 5.12 10.90 -25.58
C ASP A 243 6.54 10.35 -25.52
N SER A 244 6.66 9.03 -25.65
CA SER A 244 7.95 8.34 -25.63
C SER A 244 8.51 8.21 -27.03
N ARG A 245 9.84 8.17 -27.13
CA ARG A 245 10.51 7.91 -28.41
C ARG A 245 9.98 6.66 -29.11
N ALA A 246 9.60 5.62 -28.37
CA ALA A 246 9.02 4.42 -28.95
C ALA A 246 7.66 4.70 -29.64
N MET A 247 6.84 5.60 -29.08
CA MET A 247 5.59 6.05 -29.69
C MET A 247 5.85 6.92 -30.93
N ASP A 248 6.84 7.82 -30.88
CA ASP A 248 7.23 8.65 -32.03
C ASP A 248 7.81 7.80 -33.18
N ASP A 249 8.67 6.84 -32.85
CA ASP A 249 9.25 5.88 -33.80
C ASP A 249 8.11 5.02 -34.40
N ARG A 250 7.16 4.54 -33.59
CA ARG A 250 5.98 3.80 -34.06
C ARG A 250 5.09 4.65 -34.98
N GLN A 251 4.84 5.91 -34.63
CA GLN A 251 4.06 6.80 -35.48
C GLN A 251 4.78 7.07 -36.80
N THR A 252 6.10 7.27 -36.78
CA THR A 252 6.91 7.41 -37.99
C THR A 252 6.82 6.16 -38.87
N VAL A 253 6.85 4.97 -38.28
CA VAL A 253 6.67 3.71 -39.01
C VAL A 253 5.28 3.62 -39.64
N ARG A 254 4.21 3.97 -38.90
CA ARG A 254 2.82 3.99 -39.42
C ARG A 254 2.65 4.98 -40.58
N ASP A 255 3.23 6.17 -40.45
CA ASP A 255 3.14 7.23 -41.47
C ASP A 255 3.95 6.87 -42.73
N THR A 256 5.08 6.19 -42.55
CA THR A 256 5.96 5.77 -43.65
C THR A 256 5.45 4.51 -44.35
N PHE A 257 4.90 3.56 -43.60
CA PHE A 257 4.42 2.26 -44.05
C PHE A 257 2.94 2.08 -43.68
N PRO A 258 2.02 2.69 -44.44
CA PRO A 258 0.59 2.56 -44.20
C PRO A 258 0.13 1.10 -44.38
N ASP A 259 -0.89 0.71 -43.62
CA ASP A 259 -1.45 -0.64 -43.67
C ASP A 259 -2.16 -0.91 -45.02
N TRP A 260 -1.61 -1.88 -45.78
CA TRP A 260 -2.16 -2.37 -47.05
C TRP A 260 -2.64 -3.83 -46.98
N ASN A 261 -2.96 -4.31 -45.78
CA ASN A 261 -3.35 -5.70 -45.52
C ASN A 261 -4.59 -6.15 -46.30
N ASN A 262 -5.43 -5.23 -46.78
CA ASN A 262 -6.57 -5.56 -47.63
C ASN A 262 -6.18 -5.97 -49.07
N ILE A 263 -4.96 -5.67 -49.52
CA ILE A 263 -4.48 -5.92 -50.89
C ILE A 263 -3.20 -6.76 -50.89
N TYR A 264 -2.27 -6.43 -50.00
CA TYR A 264 -0.97 -7.08 -49.87
C TYR A 264 -0.57 -7.21 -48.40
N TYR A 265 -0.97 -8.32 -47.79
CA TYR A 265 -0.51 -8.75 -46.48
C TYR A 265 0.88 -9.38 -46.59
N ASN A 266 1.81 -8.89 -45.76
CA ASN A 266 3.11 -9.52 -45.56
C ASN A 266 3.49 -9.41 -44.08
N ALA A 267 3.69 -10.55 -43.43
CA ALA A 267 3.99 -10.63 -41.99
C ALA A 267 5.25 -9.82 -41.58
N PHE A 268 6.19 -9.58 -42.51
CA PHE A 268 7.42 -8.84 -42.24
C PHE A 268 7.31 -7.33 -42.52
N SER A 269 6.20 -6.85 -43.08
CA SER A 269 5.96 -5.43 -43.36
C SER A 269 4.93 -4.79 -42.43
N GLN A 270 4.51 -5.48 -41.37
CA GLN A 270 3.52 -4.96 -40.43
C GLN A 270 4.11 -3.90 -39.51
N SER A 271 3.42 -2.78 -39.38
CA SER A 271 3.75 -1.69 -38.45
C SER A 271 3.15 -1.90 -37.06
N ASP A 272 2.08 -2.68 -36.96
CA ASP A 272 1.35 -2.99 -35.72
C ASP A 272 1.21 -4.49 -35.52
N THR A 273 0.94 -4.91 -34.28
CA THR A 273 0.64 -6.28 -33.90
C THR A 273 -0.62 -6.75 -34.64
N ASP A 274 -0.47 -7.77 -35.51
CA ASP A 274 -1.58 -8.29 -36.33
C ASP A 274 -2.80 -8.66 -35.51
N GLY A 275 -3.97 -8.18 -35.95
CA GLY A 275 -5.25 -8.76 -35.58
C GLY A 275 -5.39 -10.17 -36.19
N ALA A 276 -4.90 -11.19 -35.48
CA ALA A 276 -5.02 -12.58 -35.90
C ALA A 276 -5.84 -13.41 -34.90
N VAL A 277 -6.79 -14.17 -35.43
CA VAL A 277 -7.40 -15.26 -34.68
C VAL A 277 -6.54 -16.50 -34.85
N THR A 278 -5.96 -16.98 -33.76
CA THR A 278 -5.07 -18.15 -33.79
C THR A 278 -5.74 -19.35 -33.13
N LEU A 279 -5.65 -20.48 -33.81
CA LEU A 279 -6.00 -21.82 -33.33
C LEU A 279 -4.72 -22.62 -33.17
N ILE A 280 -4.56 -23.27 -32.02
CA ILE A 280 -3.47 -24.20 -31.76
C ILE A 280 -4.08 -25.56 -31.43
N PHE A 281 -3.83 -26.52 -32.32
CA PHE A 281 -4.24 -27.91 -32.17
C PHE A 281 -3.06 -28.71 -31.65
N LYS A 282 -3.26 -29.44 -30.55
CA LYS A 282 -2.30 -30.40 -30.02
C LYS A 282 -2.89 -31.80 -30.14
N VAL A 283 -2.12 -32.75 -30.67
CA VAL A 283 -2.59 -34.13 -30.82
C VAL A 283 -2.64 -34.85 -29.46
N LYS A 284 -3.71 -35.63 -29.22
CA LYS A 284 -3.85 -36.51 -28.04
C LYS A 284 -3.08 -37.83 -28.21
N GLY A 285 -2.92 -38.27 -29.47
CA GLY A 285 -2.13 -39.43 -29.87
C GLY A 285 -0.68 -39.08 -30.22
N ASP A 286 -0.11 -39.77 -31.20
CA ASP A 286 1.32 -39.66 -31.52
C ASP A 286 1.66 -38.62 -32.60
N ASP A 287 0.82 -38.45 -33.63
CA ASP A 287 1.12 -37.59 -34.80
C ASP A 287 -0.09 -36.79 -35.26
N ILE A 288 0.08 -35.47 -35.32
CA ILE A 288 -0.94 -34.54 -35.80
C ILE A 288 -1.12 -34.58 -37.31
N LEU A 289 -0.12 -35.08 -38.05
CA LEU A 289 -0.13 -35.19 -39.51
C LEU A 289 -0.89 -36.43 -40.01
N ASN A 290 -1.46 -37.23 -39.10
CA ASN A 290 -2.31 -38.35 -39.45
C ASN A 290 -3.57 -37.87 -40.21
N PRO A 291 -3.93 -38.47 -41.36
CA PRO A 291 -5.07 -38.04 -42.16
C PRO A 291 -6.40 -37.90 -41.39
N ALA A 292 -6.66 -38.77 -40.41
CA ALA A 292 -7.88 -38.67 -39.59
C ALA A 292 -7.89 -37.41 -38.70
N VAL A 293 -6.73 -37.03 -38.18
CA VAL A 293 -6.55 -35.83 -37.35
C VAL A 293 -6.66 -34.58 -38.23
N LEU A 294 -5.99 -34.57 -39.39
CA LEU A 294 -6.08 -33.46 -40.33
C LEU A 294 -7.50 -33.26 -40.88
N ALA A 295 -8.29 -34.33 -41.05
CA ALA A 295 -9.69 -34.23 -41.46
C ALA A 295 -10.59 -33.61 -40.38
N GLU A 296 -10.37 -33.92 -39.10
CA GLU A 296 -11.03 -33.26 -37.97
C GLU A 296 -10.72 -31.75 -37.96
N ILE A 297 -9.44 -31.39 -38.09
CA ILE A 297 -8.98 -30.00 -38.12
C ILE A 297 -9.56 -29.26 -39.33
N GLN A 298 -9.53 -29.86 -40.52
CA GLN A 298 -10.11 -29.28 -41.75
C GLN A 298 -11.60 -28.99 -41.58
N THR A 299 -12.35 -29.93 -41.01
CA THR A 299 -13.80 -29.75 -40.77
C THR A 299 -14.07 -28.52 -39.90
N PHE A 300 -13.29 -28.34 -38.84
CA PHE A 300 -13.44 -27.19 -37.95
C PHE A 300 -12.99 -25.88 -38.61
N VAL A 301 -11.88 -25.89 -39.36
CA VAL A 301 -11.42 -24.72 -40.13
C VAL A 301 -12.47 -24.27 -41.16
N ASP A 302 -13.14 -25.22 -41.82
CA ASP A 302 -14.23 -24.91 -42.76
C ASP A 302 -15.45 -24.31 -42.04
N GLN A 303 -15.76 -24.77 -40.83
CA GLN A 303 -16.81 -24.15 -40.01
C GLN A 303 -16.44 -22.71 -39.62
N VAL A 304 -15.19 -22.45 -39.24
CA VAL A 304 -14.68 -21.11 -38.91
C VAL A 304 -14.80 -20.18 -40.12
N LYS A 305 -14.43 -20.64 -41.32
CA LYS A 305 -14.56 -19.84 -42.56
C LYS A 305 -16.00 -19.48 -42.91
N ASN A 306 -16.97 -20.31 -42.51
CA ASN A 306 -18.40 -20.10 -42.74
C ASN A 306 -19.07 -19.20 -41.68
N ILE A 307 -18.32 -18.71 -40.67
CA ILE A 307 -18.85 -17.73 -39.72
C ILE A 307 -19.25 -16.45 -40.46
N THR A 308 -20.44 -15.97 -40.12
CA THR A 308 -20.98 -14.71 -40.60
C THR A 308 -21.03 -13.67 -39.48
N ALA A 309 -20.79 -12.42 -39.83
CA ALA A 309 -20.88 -11.28 -38.94
C ALA A 309 -21.80 -10.22 -39.55
N THR A 310 -22.71 -9.67 -38.75
CA THR A 310 -23.66 -8.66 -39.23
C THR A 310 -23.25 -7.28 -38.72
N TYR A 311 -22.93 -6.36 -39.63
CA TYR A 311 -22.68 -4.94 -39.32
C TYR A 311 -23.67 -4.08 -40.10
N ASP A 312 -24.41 -3.20 -39.40
CA ASP A 312 -25.37 -2.28 -40.00
C ASP A 312 -26.28 -2.91 -41.07
N THR A 313 -26.83 -4.10 -40.77
CA THR A 313 -27.70 -4.94 -41.64
C THR A 313 -27.03 -5.66 -42.82
N VAL A 314 -25.73 -5.48 -43.03
CA VAL A 314 -24.94 -6.22 -44.03
C VAL A 314 -24.27 -7.43 -43.39
N ILE A 315 -24.33 -8.57 -44.07
CA ILE A 315 -23.69 -9.82 -43.63
C ILE A 315 -22.31 -9.92 -44.29
N TYR A 316 -21.28 -10.02 -43.47
CA TYR A 316 -19.89 -10.21 -43.84
C TYR A 316 -19.45 -11.63 -43.52
N THR A 317 -18.67 -12.23 -44.40
CA THR A 317 -18.02 -13.54 -44.20
C THR A 317 -16.55 -13.34 -43.87
N HIS A 318 -15.86 -14.42 -43.48
CA HIS A 318 -14.39 -14.39 -43.35
C HIS A 318 -13.71 -13.84 -44.61
N ASN A 319 -14.20 -14.18 -45.80
CA ASN A 319 -13.61 -13.73 -47.06
C ASN A 319 -13.67 -12.20 -47.26
N ASP A 320 -14.62 -11.53 -46.62
CA ASP A 320 -14.78 -10.08 -46.71
C ASP A 320 -13.92 -9.35 -45.67
N LEU A 321 -13.58 -10.02 -44.57
CA LEU A 321 -12.86 -9.45 -43.41
C LEU A 321 -11.38 -9.84 -43.34
N CYS A 322 -10.92 -10.77 -44.17
CA CYS A 322 -9.56 -11.28 -44.14
C CYS A 322 -8.53 -10.31 -44.74
N ALA A 323 -7.29 -10.39 -44.25
CA ALA A 323 -6.13 -9.82 -44.92
C ALA A 323 -5.81 -10.61 -46.20
N ARG A 324 -5.39 -9.93 -47.28
CA ARG A 324 -5.22 -10.53 -48.60
C ARG A 324 -3.78 -10.44 -49.10
N ALA A 325 -3.28 -11.52 -49.67
CA ALA A 325 -2.06 -11.53 -50.48
C ALA A 325 -2.42 -12.04 -51.88
N ALA A 326 -2.12 -11.26 -52.92
CA ALA A 326 -2.49 -11.58 -54.31
C ALA A 326 -3.99 -11.93 -54.48
N SER A 327 -4.86 -11.13 -53.85
CA SER A 327 -6.32 -11.28 -53.86
C SER A 327 -6.88 -12.51 -53.14
N GLN A 328 -6.06 -13.29 -52.43
CA GLN A 328 -6.50 -14.44 -51.62
C GLN A 328 -6.37 -14.14 -50.12
N CYS A 329 -7.33 -14.61 -49.32
CA CYS A 329 -7.23 -14.52 -47.86
C CYS A 329 -6.00 -15.26 -47.35
N VAL A 330 -5.27 -14.62 -46.43
CA VAL A 330 -4.11 -15.23 -45.78
C VAL A 330 -4.56 -15.97 -44.53
N VAL A 331 -4.48 -17.29 -44.59
CA VAL A 331 -4.66 -18.18 -43.43
C VAL A 331 -3.37 -18.96 -43.25
N ASP A 332 -2.55 -18.53 -42.30
CA ASP A 332 -1.26 -19.17 -42.04
C ASP A 332 -1.48 -20.58 -41.45
N GLY A 333 -0.68 -21.54 -41.88
CA GLY A 333 -0.80 -22.96 -41.51
C GLY A 333 -1.86 -23.77 -42.26
N GLU A 334 -2.80 -23.14 -42.98
CA GLU A 334 -3.84 -23.88 -43.73
C GLU A 334 -3.25 -24.80 -44.82
N TYR A 335 -2.11 -24.43 -45.40
CA TYR A 335 -1.44 -25.22 -46.43
C TYR A 335 -1.08 -26.64 -45.96
N VAL A 336 -0.94 -26.89 -44.65
CA VAL A 336 -0.73 -28.23 -44.06
C VAL A 336 -1.94 -29.15 -44.29
N LEU A 337 -3.13 -28.57 -44.40
CA LEU A 337 -4.37 -29.31 -44.66
C LEU A 337 -4.59 -29.59 -46.15
N SER A 338 -3.84 -28.90 -47.03
CA SER A 338 -4.00 -29.05 -48.48
C SER A 338 -3.64 -30.46 -48.96
N THR A 339 -4.35 -30.92 -50.00
CA THR A 339 -4.06 -32.21 -50.66
C THR A 339 -2.64 -32.26 -51.23
N ALA A 340 -2.11 -31.12 -51.70
CA ALA A 340 -0.74 -31.02 -52.19
C ALA A 340 0.29 -31.34 -51.09
N PHE A 341 0.09 -30.81 -49.87
CA PHE A 341 0.96 -31.10 -48.74
C PHE A 341 0.84 -32.55 -48.28
N GLN A 342 -0.38 -33.06 -48.14
CA GLN A 342 -0.61 -34.46 -47.73
C GLN A 342 0.03 -35.46 -48.71
N ASN A 343 -0.07 -35.20 -50.01
CA ASN A 343 0.59 -36.02 -51.04
C ASN A 343 2.12 -35.93 -50.95
N ALA A 344 2.66 -34.73 -50.74
CA ALA A 344 4.11 -34.53 -50.60
C ALA A 344 4.65 -35.20 -49.33
N LEU A 345 3.88 -35.19 -48.24
CA LEU A 345 4.20 -35.85 -46.97
C LEU A 345 4.20 -37.37 -47.15
N ALA A 346 3.18 -37.92 -47.79
CA ALA A 346 3.10 -39.35 -48.12
C ALA A 346 4.26 -39.80 -49.04
N ALA A 347 4.71 -38.92 -49.95
CA ALA A 347 5.87 -39.17 -50.79
C ALA A 347 7.23 -39.00 -50.07
N GLY A 348 7.24 -38.54 -48.82
CA GLY A 348 8.48 -38.32 -48.06
C GLY A 348 9.35 -37.17 -48.60
N THR A 349 8.73 -36.21 -49.28
CA THR A 349 9.43 -35.08 -49.94
C THR A 349 9.42 -33.79 -49.12
N VAL A 350 8.64 -33.76 -48.03
CA VAL A 350 8.52 -32.59 -47.15
C VAL A 350 9.75 -32.50 -46.24
N THR A 351 10.53 -31.45 -46.43
CA THR A 351 11.71 -31.14 -45.60
C THR A 351 11.33 -30.11 -44.53
N TYR A 352 12.08 -30.08 -43.43
CA TYR A 352 11.88 -29.11 -42.33
C TYR A 352 13.21 -28.38 -42.07
N PRO A 353 13.23 -27.05 -41.82
CA PRO A 353 12.10 -26.17 -41.48
C PRO A 353 11.35 -25.54 -42.65
N TYR A 354 11.74 -25.82 -43.90
CA TYR A 354 11.10 -25.28 -45.09
C TYR A 354 10.63 -26.37 -46.03
N TRP A 355 9.42 -26.26 -46.55
CA TRP A 355 8.91 -27.11 -47.62
C TRP A 355 9.07 -26.41 -48.96
N VAL A 356 9.93 -26.97 -49.83
CA VAL A 356 10.18 -26.41 -51.17
C VAL A 356 9.09 -26.87 -52.14
N THR A 357 8.37 -25.90 -52.70
CA THR A 357 7.35 -26.11 -53.74
C THR A 357 7.76 -25.42 -55.04
N SER A 358 7.03 -25.66 -56.13
CA SER A 358 7.23 -24.93 -57.39
C SER A 358 6.99 -23.42 -57.28
N GLY A 359 6.24 -22.97 -56.25
CA GLY A 359 5.96 -21.57 -55.95
C GLY A 359 6.93 -20.91 -54.97
N GLY A 360 7.94 -21.63 -54.46
CA GLY A 360 8.91 -21.14 -53.48
C GLY A 360 8.99 -22.00 -52.22
N ALA A 361 9.79 -21.55 -51.26
CA ALA A 361 9.97 -22.22 -49.97
C ALA A 361 8.92 -21.73 -48.97
N VAL A 362 8.13 -22.67 -48.42
CA VAL A 362 7.13 -22.41 -47.37
C VAL A 362 7.75 -22.69 -46.01
N ALA A 363 7.71 -21.72 -45.10
CA ALA A 363 8.21 -21.88 -43.73
C ALA A 363 7.26 -22.79 -42.94
N LEU A 364 7.68 -24.00 -42.58
CA LEU A 364 6.86 -24.91 -41.77
C LEU A 364 6.89 -24.58 -40.29
N PHE A 365 7.99 -24.00 -39.80
CA PHE A 365 8.18 -23.69 -38.39
C PHE A 365 7.18 -22.66 -37.81
N THR A 366 6.47 -21.92 -38.68
CA THR A 366 5.40 -21.00 -38.26
C THR A 366 4.10 -21.72 -37.94
N ALA A 367 3.86 -22.89 -38.55
CA ALA A 367 2.63 -23.66 -38.45
C ALA A 367 2.75 -24.95 -37.64
N ILE A 368 3.87 -25.68 -37.73
CA ILE A 368 4.01 -26.97 -37.02
C ILE A 368 5.03 -26.92 -35.89
N GLY A 369 4.65 -27.53 -34.76
CA GLY A 369 5.46 -27.61 -33.53
C GLY A 369 5.67 -29.05 -33.07
N GLY A 370 6.67 -29.25 -32.21
CA GLY A 370 7.03 -30.58 -31.69
C GLY A 370 7.47 -31.54 -32.78
N VAL A 371 8.25 -31.04 -33.74
CA VAL A 371 8.64 -31.75 -34.95
C VAL A 371 9.76 -32.75 -34.67
N THR A 372 9.61 -33.97 -35.20
CA THR A 372 10.71 -34.93 -35.35
C THR A 372 11.08 -35.07 -36.82
N THR A 373 12.38 -35.04 -37.10
CA THR A 373 12.92 -35.17 -38.45
C THR A 373 13.86 -36.35 -38.54
N GLN A 374 13.92 -36.95 -39.73
CA GLN A 374 14.90 -37.98 -40.05
C GLN A 374 15.62 -37.55 -41.32
N SER A 375 16.93 -37.30 -41.23
CA SER A 375 17.74 -36.81 -42.34
C SER A 375 17.19 -35.53 -43.00
N GLY A 376 16.59 -34.64 -42.20
CA GLY A 376 15.99 -33.38 -42.66
C GLY A 376 14.57 -33.50 -43.24
N ILE A 377 14.04 -34.71 -43.34
CA ILE A 377 12.66 -34.99 -43.79
C ILE A 377 11.73 -35.00 -42.58
N LEU A 378 10.57 -34.35 -42.71
CA LEU A 378 9.51 -34.30 -41.70
C LEU A 378 8.92 -35.71 -41.49
N ARG A 379 8.88 -36.19 -40.24
CA ARG A 379 8.32 -37.51 -39.90
C ARG A 379 7.09 -37.46 -39.01
N ASN A 380 7.12 -36.62 -37.98
CA ASN A 380 6.03 -36.48 -37.02
C ASN A 380 6.02 -35.03 -36.51
N ALA A 381 4.84 -34.51 -36.20
CA ALA A 381 4.64 -33.27 -35.46
C ALA A 381 3.53 -33.45 -34.41
N THR A 382 3.61 -32.70 -33.31
CA THR A 382 2.62 -32.82 -32.22
C THR A 382 1.64 -31.66 -32.17
N VAL A 383 1.98 -30.53 -32.79
CA VAL A 383 1.19 -29.30 -32.74
C VAL A 383 1.05 -28.70 -34.13
N LEU A 384 -0.13 -28.17 -34.41
CA LEU A 384 -0.47 -27.43 -35.62
C LEU A 384 -1.12 -26.11 -35.20
N LYS A 385 -0.55 -25.01 -35.66
CA LYS A 385 -1.04 -23.65 -35.49
C LYS A 385 -1.66 -23.19 -36.80
N ILE A 386 -2.86 -22.64 -36.72
CA ILE A 386 -3.57 -22.01 -37.84
C ILE A 386 -3.94 -20.60 -37.41
N SER A 387 -3.52 -19.59 -38.17
CA SER A 387 -3.81 -18.18 -37.86
C SER A 387 -4.58 -17.51 -39.00
N PHE A 388 -5.81 -17.08 -38.71
CA PHE A 388 -6.64 -16.29 -39.60
C PHE A 388 -6.26 -14.82 -39.46
N LYS A 389 -5.74 -14.22 -40.53
CA LYS A 389 -5.35 -12.81 -40.55
C LYS A 389 -6.57 -11.97 -40.92
N LEU A 390 -6.98 -11.08 -40.01
CA LEU A 390 -8.17 -10.26 -40.15
C LEU A 390 -7.80 -8.79 -40.33
N LEU A 391 -8.69 -8.04 -40.98
CA LEU A 391 -8.63 -6.59 -41.06
C LEU A 391 -9.18 -5.98 -39.76
N ALA A 392 -8.73 -4.77 -39.44
CA ALA A 392 -9.23 -4.00 -38.31
C ALA A 392 -10.77 -3.83 -38.38
N GLY A 393 -11.44 -3.94 -37.22
CA GLY A 393 -12.91 -3.82 -37.13
C GLY A 393 -13.69 -5.14 -37.23
N SER A 394 -13.03 -6.30 -37.09
CA SER A 394 -13.64 -7.64 -37.19
C SER A 394 -14.27 -8.17 -35.89
N VAL A 395 -14.51 -7.31 -34.89
CA VAL A 395 -14.91 -7.66 -33.51
C VAL A 395 -16.14 -8.57 -33.43
N THR A 396 -17.19 -8.32 -34.24
CA THR A 396 -18.41 -9.15 -34.21
C THR A 396 -18.15 -10.55 -34.73
N TRP A 397 -17.29 -10.68 -35.75
CA TRP A 397 -16.89 -11.98 -36.29
C TRP A 397 -16.08 -12.77 -35.26
N GLU A 398 -15.16 -12.11 -34.57
CA GLU A 398 -14.35 -12.69 -33.51
C GLU A 398 -15.20 -13.22 -32.35
N LYS A 399 -16.25 -12.49 -31.96
CA LYS A 399 -17.20 -12.96 -30.93
C LYS A 399 -17.95 -14.21 -31.37
N ASN A 400 -18.42 -14.26 -32.62
CA ASN A 400 -19.08 -15.46 -33.15
C ASN A 400 -18.10 -16.63 -33.23
N PHE A 401 -16.83 -16.37 -33.59
CA PHE A 401 -15.76 -17.37 -33.53
C PHE A 401 -15.54 -17.91 -32.12
N LEU A 402 -15.47 -17.06 -31.09
CA LEU A 402 -15.31 -17.50 -29.70
C LEU A 402 -16.46 -18.42 -29.26
N THR A 403 -17.70 -18.13 -29.68
CA THR A 403 -18.84 -19.00 -29.37
C THR A 403 -18.74 -20.37 -30.06
N LEU A 404 -18.30 -20.40 -31.33
CA LEU A 404 -18.10 -21.64 -32.06
C LEU A 404 -16.97 -22.47 -31.44
N ALA A 405 -15.83 -21.84 -31.18
CA ALA A 405 -14.63 -22.47 -30.63
C ALA A 405 -14.88 -23.03 -29.22
N ALA A 406 -15.68 -22.34 -28.39
CA ALA A 406 -16.05 -22.83 -27.06
C ALA A 406 -16.93 -24.09 -27.09
N THR A 407 -17.67 -24.33 -28.19
CA THR A 407 -18.53 -25.51 -28.35
C THR A 407 -17.84 -26.68 -29.05
N PHE A 408 -16.62 -26.47 -29.56
CA PHE A 408 -15.89 -27.50 -30.29
C PHE A 408 -15.27 -28.51 -29.31
N ASP A 409 -15.70 -29.77 -29.40
CA ASP A 409 -15.16 -30.89 -28.62
C ASP A 409 -14.50 -31.93 -29.55
N PRO A 410 -13.20 -31.77 -29.85
CA PRO A 410 -12.47 -32.65 -30.76
C PRO A 410 -12.14 -34.03 -30.14
N VAL A 411 -12.21 -35.07 -30.97
CA VAL A 411 -11.91 -36.45 -30.58
C VAL A 411 -10.40 -36.66 -30.51
N TYR A 412 -9.66 -36.22 -31.53
CA TYR A 412 -8.23 -36.50 -31.67
C TYR A 412 -7.32 -35.38 -31.18
N THR A 413 -7.81 -34.15 -31.12
CA THR A 413 -7.03 -32.98 -30.73
C THR A 413 -7.49 -32.37 -29.41
N GLU A 414 -6.62 -31.56 -28.82
CA GLU A 414 -6.93 -30.56 -27.80
C GLU A 414 -6.70 -29.20 -28.45
N VAL A 415 -7.67 -28.29 -28.34
CA VAL A 415 -7.65 -27.00 -29.05
C VAL A 415 -7.58 -25.86 -28.06
N THR A 416 -6.61 -24.98 -28.28
CA THR A 416 -6.51 -23.67 -27.64
C THR A 416 -6.68 -22.59 -28.70
N TYR A 417 -7.34 -21.50 -28.35
CA TYR A 417 -7.62 -20.40 -29.26
C TYR A 417 -7.36 -19.05 -28.60
N GLU A 418 -6.99 -18.07 -29.42
CA GLU A 418 -6.81 -16.67 -29.03
C GLU A 418 -7.39 -15.76 -30.12
N THR A 419 -7.93 -14.63 -29.68
CA THR A 419 -8.32 -13.51 -30.55
C THR A 419 -7.48 -12.29 -30.15
N PRO A 420 -7.38 -11.26 -31.01
CA PRO A 420 -6.59 -10.06 -30.70
C PRO A 420 -6.97 -9.40 -29.37
N ASP A 421 -8.26 -9.34 -29.07
CA ASP A 421 -8.80 -8.65 -27.90
C ASP A 421 -9.05 -9.56 -26.68
N SER A 422 -8.77 -10.88 -26.76
CA SER A 422 -9.13 -11.84 -25.71
C SER A 422 -8.46 -11.55 -24.38
N LEU A 423 -7.21 -11.07 -24.40
CA LEU A 423 -6.46 -10.74 -23.18
C LEU A 423 -7.06 -9.53 -22.47
N SER A 424 -7.45 -8.48 -23.20
CA SER A 424 -8.14 -7.31 -22.64
C SER A 424 -9.51 -7.70 -22.07
N GLU A 425 -10.27 -8.51 -22.81
CA GLU A 425 -11.63 -8.88 -22.42
C GLU A 425 -11.64 -9.78 -21.16
N GLU A 426 -10.71 -10.73 -21.04
CA GLU A 426 -10.58 -11.55 -19.83
C GLU A 426 -10.07 -10.76 -18.62
N LEU A 427 -9.23 -9.74 -18.82
CA LEU A 427 -8.80 -8.84 -17.73
C LEU A 427 -9.96 -7.97 -17.21
N ASP A 428 -10.79 -7.45 -18.12
CA ASP A 428 -11.99 -6.68 -17.77
C ASP A 428 -13.05 -7.54 -17.06
N LYS A 429 -13.22 -8.79 -17.51
CA LYS A 429 -14.11 -9.77 -16.88
C LYS A 429 -13.64 -10.15 -15.48
N SER A 430 -12.33 -10.31 -15.27
CA SER A 430 -11.78 -10.53 -13.92
C SER A 430 -12.10 -9.35 -13.00
N THR A 431 -11.99 -8.13 -13.50
CA THR A 431 -12.20 -6.93 -12.67
C THR A 431 -13.68 -6.69 -12.34
N SER A 432 -14.56 -6.87 -13.32
CA SER A 432 -16.02 -6.74 -13.12
C SER A 432 -16.58 -7.84 -12.22
N GLY A 433 -16.00 -9.04 -12.26
CA GLY A 433 -16.34 -10.16 -11.38
C GLY A 433 -16.11 -9.88 -9.89
N ASP A 434 -15.19 -8.98 -9.54
CA ASP A 434 -14.83 -8.71 -8.12
C ASP A 434 -15.66 -7.58 -7.48
N ILE A 435 -16.43 -6.80 -8.25
CA ILE A 435 -17.20 -5.64 -7.77
C ILE A 435 -18.15 -6.03 -6.61
N TRP A 436 -18.74 -7.22 -6.66
CA TRP A 436 -19.66 -7.67 -5.61
C TRP A 436 -18.93 -7.98 -4.28
N LEU A 437 -17.71 -8.54 -4.34
CA LEU A 437 -16.89 -8.80 -3.16
C LEU A 437 -16.48 -7.50 -2.47
N PHE A 438 -16.16 -6.47 -3.25
CA PHE A 438 -15.88 -5.13 -2.71
C PHE A 438 -17.11 -4.52 -2.05
N SER A 439 -18.26 -4.61 -2.70
CA SER A 439 -19.52 -4.11 -2.15
C SER A 439 -19.85 -4.80 -0.82
N LEU A 440 -19.64 -6.11 -0.73
CA LEU A 440 -19.84 -6.89 0.49
C LEU A 440 -18.88 -6.48 1.60
N THR A 441 -17.58 -6.40 1.32
CA THR A 441 -16.55 -6.06 2.33
C THR A 441 -16.72 -4.65 2.86
N ILE A 442 -16.99 -3.67 2.01
CA ILE A 442 -17.31 -2.30 2.43
C ILE A 442 -18.55 -2.31 3.33
N THR A 443 -19.61 -3.00 2.92
CA THR A 443 -20.84 -3.09 3.73
C THR A 443 -20.57 -3.70 5.11
N ILE A 444 -19.76 -4.77 5.19
CA ILE A 444 -19.37 -5.40 6.47
C ILE A 444 -18.55 -4.43 7.33
N MET A 445 -17.56 -3.73 6.76
CA MET A 445 -16.77 -2.75 7.51
C MET A 445 -17.63 -1.59 8.03
N LEU A 446 -18.57 -1.08 7.22
CA LEU A 446 -19.46 0.00 7.57
C LEU A 446 -20.47 -0.40 8.66
N THR A 447 -21.04 -1.60 8.56
CA THR A 447 -21.93 -2.15 9.58
C THR A 447 -21.20 -2.38 10.90
N TYR A 448 -19.99 -2.95 10.85
CA TYR A 448 -19.14 -3.10 12.02
C TYR A 448 -18.81 -1.75 12.68
N ALA A 449 -18.37 -0.76 11.90
CA ALA A 449 -18.06 0.58 12.40
C ALA A 449 -19.29 1.26 13.02
N SER A 450 -20.46 1.09 12.43
CA SER A 450 -21.74 1.60 12.95
C SER A 450 -22.10 0.97 14.29
N ILE A 451 -21.92 -0.35 14.44
CA ILE A 451 -22.21 -1.08 15.68
C ILE A 451 -21.24 -0.66 16.80
N VAL A 452 -19.94 -0.57 16.50
CA VAL A 452 -18.92 -0.20 17.49
C VAL A 452 -19.10 1.24 17.98
N THR A 453 -19.50 2.16 17.09
CA THR A 453 -19.70 3.58 17.42
C THR A 453 -21.06 3.87 18.06
N ALA A 454 -22.01 2.94 18.03
CA ALA A 454 -23.33 3.14 18.59
C ALA A 454 -23.36 3.20 20.14
N GLY A 455 -22.38 2.61 20.83
CA GLY A 455 -22.33 2.57 22.29
C GLY A 455 -23.55 1.90 22.94
N GLY A 456 -23.61 1.86 24.27
CA GLY A 456 -24.71 1.21 25.01
C GLY A 456 -25.89 2.11 25.37
N ASN A 457 -25.81 3.43 25.12
CA ASN A 457 -26.85 4.41 25.48
C ASN A 457 -27.37 5.11 24.21
N PRO A 458 -28.70 5.07 23.93
CA PRO A 458 -29.32 5.71 22.76
C PRO A 458 -29.03 7.21 22.61
N VAL A 459 -28.76 7.93 23.71
CA VAL A 459 -28.52 9.38 23.71
C VAL A 459 -27.06 9.74 23.39
N SER A 460 -26.11 8.85 23.70
CA SER A 460 -24.68 9.07 23.45
C SER A 460 -24.17 8.36 22.19
N THR A 461 -25.07 7.83 21.37
CA THR A 461 -24.71 7.10 20.16
C THR A 461 -23.96 8.00 19.17
N ARG A 462 -22.87 7.48 18.61
CA ARG A 462 -22.10 8.15 17.56
C ARG A 462 -22.28 7.47 16.20
N GLY A 463 -23.24 6.54 16.08
CA GLY A 463 -23.49 5.81 14.83
C GLY A 463 -23.85 6.72 13.66
N MET A 464 -24.67 7.76 13.89
CA MET A 464 -25.00 8.74 12.84
C MET A 464 -23.79 9.58 12.42
N LEU A 465 -22.85 9.84 13.33
CA LEU A 465 -21.60 10.53 13.00
C LEU A 465 -20.71 9.66 12.11
N ALA A 466 -20.64 8.34 12.39
CA ALA A 466 -19.92 7.38 11.56
C ALA A 466 -20.52 7.31 10.14
N ASN A 467 -21.84 7.17 10.03
CA ASN A 467 -22.54 7.14 8.73
C ASN A 467 -22.40 8.46 7.96
N GLY A 468 -22.41 9.60 8.65
CA GLY A 468 -22.18 10.91 8.03
C GLY A 468 -20.76 11.05 7.45
N GLY A 469 -19.75 10.51 8.14
CA GLY A 469 -18.37 10.49 7.63
C GLY A 469 -18.23 9.63 6.37
N VAL A 470 -18.91 8.48 6.33
CA VAL A 470 -18.91 7.56 5.19
C VAL A 470 -19.60 8.19 3.98
N LEU A 471 -20.76 8.81 4.20
CA LEU A 471 -21.49 9.53 3.16
C LEU A 471 -20.65 10.67 2.58
N ALA A 472 -19.94 11.43 3.43
CA ALA A 472 -19.06 12.50 2.98
C ALA A 472 -17.90 11.97 2.11
N ALA A 473 -17.28 10.85 2.49
CA ALA A 473 -16.24 10.21 1.68
C ALA A 473 -16.79 9.73 0.32
N GLY A 474 -17.95 9.09 0.30
CA GLY A 474 -18.60 8.64 -0.93
C GLY A 474 -18.97 9.79 -1.86
N LEU A 475 -19.50 10.90 -1.33
CA LEU A 475 -19.78 12.11 -2.10
C LEU A 475 -18.50 12.75 -2.65
N GLY A 476 -17.39 12.70 -1.91
CA GLY A 476 -16.09 13.16 -2.38
C GLY A 476 -15.62 12.38 -3.62
N ILE A 477 -15.71 11.05 -3.57
CA ILE A 477 -15.36 10.16 -4.69
C ILE A 477 -16.28 10.41 -5.89
N LEU A 478 -17.60 10.48 -5.67
CA LEU A 478 -18.56 10.78 -6.74
C LEU A 478 -18.29 12.13 -7.40
N GLY A 479 -17.96 13.14 -6.58
CA GLY A 479 -17.64 14.48 -7.02
C GLY A 479 -16.36 14.55 -7.86
N SER A 480 -15.29 13.89 -7.43
CA SER A 480 -14.02 13.87 -8.16
C SER A 480 -14.15 13.12 -9.49
N MET A 481 -14.74 11.92 -9.46
CA MET A 481 -14.98 11.12 -10.67
C MET A 481 -15.85 11.87 -11.68
N GLY A 482 -16.96 12.45 -11.22
CA GLY A 482 -17.87 13.21 -12.08
C GLY A 482 -17.22 14.46 -12.68
N LEU A 483 -16.43 15.21 -11.92
CA LEU A 483 -15.71 16.38 -12.42
C LEU A 483 -14.66 15.99 -13.48
N LEU A 484 -13.86 14.96 -13.20
CA LEU A 484 -12.81 14.52 -14.13
C LEU A 484 -13.39 13.93 -15.41
N SER A 485 -14.53 13.25 -15.30
CA SER A 485 -15.31 12.80 -16.46
C SER A 485 -15.79 13.98 -17.32
N LEU A 486 -16.27 15.07 -16.70
CA LEU A 486 -16.65 16.29 -17.43
C LEU A 486 -15.45 17.00 -18.07
N CYS A 487 -14.27 16.88 -17.48
CA CYS A 487 -13.02 17.38 -18.05
C CYS A 487 -12.47 16.51 -19.20
N GLY A 488 -13.17 15.41 -19.58
CA GLY A 488 -12.76 14.53 -20.67
C GLY A 488 -11.60 13.60 -20.33
N VAL A 489 -11.34 13.37 -19.05
CA VAL A 489 -10.36 12.37 -18.62
C VAL A 489 -10.98 10.99 -18.77
N LYS A 490 -10.30 10.10 -19.51
CA LYS A 490 -10.72 8.71 -19.66
C LYS A 490 -10.42 7.89 -18.42
N PHE A 491 -11.41 7.13 -17.97
CA PHE A 491 -11.29 6.19 -16.85
C PHE A 491 -10.57 4.92 -17.29
N VAL A 492 -9.70 4.37 -16.45
CA VAL A 492 -8.93 3.15 -16.73
C VAL A 492 -9.26 2.08 -15.71
N ASN A 493 -9.60 0.89 -16.18
CA ASN A 493 -9.93 -0.25 -15.35
C ASN A 493 -8.65 -1.02 -14.94
N ILE A 494 -7.89 -0.49 -13.96
CA ILE A 494 -6.69 -1.18 -13.45
C ILE A 494 -6.90 -1.70 -12.03
N LEU A 495 -6.58 -3.00 -11.90
CA LEU A 495 -6.58 -3.85 -10.72
C LEU A 495 -6.46 -3.12 -9.37
N THR A 496 -7.49 -3.34 -8.56
CA THR A 496 -7.55 -3.38 -7.09
C THR A 496 -6.76 -2.27 -6.34
N VAL A 497 -7.50 -1.17 -6.18
CA VAL A 497 -7.43 -0.14 -5.14
C VAL A 497 -7.19 -0.58 -3.65
N PRO A 498 -7.48 -1.82 -3.16
CA PRO A 498 -7.44 -2.19 -1.73
C PRO A 498 -6.08 -2.10 -1.04
N ALA A 499 -4.98 -2.46 -1.72
CA ALA A 499 -3.66 -2.52 -1.06
C ALA A 499 -3.17 -1.12 -0.64
N ARG A 500 -3.67 -0.06 -1.29
CA ARG A 500 -3.30 1.32 -0.99
C ARG A 500 -4.27 2.00 -0.03
N LEU A 501 -5.57 1.70 -0.11
CA LEU A 501 -6.56 2.31 0.79
C LEU A 501 -6.36 1.91 2.27
N GLY A 502 -5.86 0.69 2.55
CA GLY A 502 -5.60 0.21 3.91
C GLY A 502 -4.48 0.94 4.66
N ALA A 503 -3.48 1.46 3.96
CA ALA A 503 -2.35 2.19 4.57
C ALA A 503 -2.73 3.61 5.02
N THR A 504 -3.75 4.20 4.38
CA THR A 504 -4.22 5.58 4.58
C THR A 504 -5.06 5.79 5.86
N PHE A 505 -5.55 4.73 6.51
CA PHE A 505 -6.58 4.85 7.55
C PHE A 505 -6.09 4.99 9.01
N ALA A 506 -4.81 5.25 9.27
CA ALA A 506 -4.26 5.29 10.64
C ALA A 506 -3.67 6.66 11.06
N GLY A 507 -4.50 7.59 11.59
CA GLY A 507 -3.99 8.70 12.44
C GLY A 507 -4.74 10.04 12.39
N ALA A 508 -5.67 10.27 13.31
CA ALA A 508 -6.63 11.39 13.25
C ALA A 508 -6.10 12.78 13.69
N GLY A 509 -6.55 13.82 12.99
CA GLY A 509 -6.58 15.22 13.44
C GLY A 509 -5.63 16.15 12.69
N ILE A 510 -4.42 16.33 13.23
CA ILE A 510 -3.31 17.04 12.56
C ILE A 510 -2.58 16.08 11.61
N GLY A 511 -2.59 14.79 11.95
CA GLY A 511 -2.21 13.70 11.07
C GLY A 511 -3.00 13.74 9.77
N ILE A 512 -4.35 13.80 9.82
CA ILE A 512 -5.21 13.84 8.61
C ILE A 512 -4.85 14.99 7.67
N THR A 513 -4.56 16.19 8.18
CA THR A 513 -4.24 17.32 7.29
C THR A 513 -2.87 17.15 6.65
N ILE A 514 -1.88 16.69 7.41
CA ILE A 514 -0.55 16.39 6.89
C ILE A 514 -0.62 15.19 5.94
N THR A 515 -1.32 14.11 6.28
CA THR A 515 -1.50 12.93 5.44
C THR A 515 -2.27 13.27 4.19
N SER A 516 -3.39 13.99 4.26
CA SER A 516 -4.11 14.45 3.07
C SER A 516 -3.27 15.37 2.19
N ILE A 517 -2.42 16.24 2.76
CA ILE A 517 -1.47 17.05 1.97
C ILE A 517 -0.37 16.18 1.39
N THR A 518 0.21 15.23 2.14
CA THR A 518 1.26 14.35 1.63
C THR A 518 0.72 13.35 0.61
N ASP A 519 -0.52 12.89 0.76
CA ASP A 519 -1.23 12.03 -0.17
C ASP A 519 -1.56 12.83 -1.43
N PHE A 520 -2.10 14.04 -1.30
CA PHE A 520 -2.31 14.95 -2.43
C PHE A 520 -1.00 15.22 -3.17
N LEU A 521 0.09 15.52 -2.46
CA LEU A 521 1.41 15.71 -3.08
C LEU A 521 1.94 14.41 -3.71
N ALA A 522 1.73 13.25 -3.10
CA ALA A 522 2.15 11.96 -3.64
C ALA A 522 1.38 11.60 -4.92
N PHE A 523 0.06 11.86 -4.96
CA PHE A 523 -0.75 11.67 -6.16
C PHE A 523 -0.44 12.72 -7.23
N VAL A 524 -0.21 13.98 -6.86
CA VAL A 524 0.29 15.01 -7.79
C VAL A 524 1.64 14.62 -8.38
N ILE A 525 2.58 14.09 -7.58
CA ILE A 525 3.83 13.52 -8.11
C ILE A 525 3.53 12.30 -9.00
N GLY A 526 2.56 11.46 -8.62
CA GLY A 526 2.07 10.34 -9.43
C GLY A 526 1.52 10.76 -10.81
N THR A 527 0.97 11.97 -10.95
CA THR A 527 0.55 12.53 -12.25
C THR A 527 1.70 12.84 -13.20
N THR A 528 2.94 12.93 -12.68
CA THR A 528 4.14 13.09 -13.50
C THR A 528 4.69 11.76 -14.04
N SER A 529 4.03 10.65 -13.70
CA SER A 529 4.39 9.33 -14.23
C SER A 529 4.29 9.30 -15.76
N VAL A 530 5.24 8.61 -16.40
CA VAL A 530 5.19 8.40 -17.85
C VAL A 530 4.10 7.40 -18.25
N PHE A 531 3.63 6.58 -17.32
CA PHE A 531 2.58 5.58 -17.54
C PHE A 531 1.18 6.19 -17.43
N ARG A 532 0.33 5.98 -18.45
CA ARG A 532 -1.04 6.52 -18.52
C ARG A 532 -1.94 5.94 -17.43
N SER A 533 -1.80 4.65 -17.12
CA SER A 533 -2.46 4.00 -15.99
C SER A 533 -2.24 4.73 -14.66
N VAL A 534 -0.97 4.95 -14.30
CA VAL A 534 -0.57 5.58 -13.04
C VAL A 534 -0.97 7.04 -13.02
N THR A 535 -0.84 7.74 -14.15
CA THR A 535 -1.24 9.15 -14.27
C THR A 535 -2.74 9.32 -14.08
N ASN A 536 -3.54 8.53 -14.80
CA ASN A 536 -5.00 8.61 -14.70
C ASN A 536 -5.45 8.21 -13.28
N PHE A 537 -4.92 7.11 -12.74
CA PHE A 537 -5.20 6.71 -11.35
C PHE A 537 -4.88 7.83 -10.35
N SER A 538 -3.71 8.45 -10.46
CA SER A 538 -3.28 9.51 -9.54
C SER A 538 -3.98 10.86 -9.79
N LEU A 539 -4.67 11.03 -10.93
CA LEU A 539 -5.55 12.18 -11.17
C LEU A 539 -6.92 11.98 -10.50
N TYR A 540 -7.43 10.74 -10.48
CA TYR A 540 -8.71 10.40 -9.86
C TYR A 540 -8.64 10.26 -8.33
N ALA A 541 -7.50 9.81 -7.81
CA ALA A 541 -7.20 9.72 -6.38
C ALA A 541 -6.84 11.09 -5.80
#